data_AF-A0A917E192-F1
#
_entry.id   AF-A0A917E192-F1
#
_cell.length_a   1.000
_cell.length_b   1.000
_cell.length_c   1.000
_cell.angle_alpha   90.00
_cell.angle_beta   90.00
_cell.angle_gamma   90.00
#
_symmetry.space_group_name_H-M   'P 1'
#
loop_
_entity.id
_entity.type
_entity.pdbx_description
1 polymer ?
#
loop_
_entity_poly.entity_id
_entity_poly.type
_entity_poly.pdbx_seq_one_letter_code
_entity_poly.pdbx_strand_id
1 'polypeptide(L)'
;MSYDRMDADEFRMAQQHLGLSDASMALMLGISDPQHVRRLKAGPEAGYAREIKPWHVRLIRAYLEGYRPADWPQENFSPRMRRT
;
A
#
# COMPACT_ATOMS: atom_id res chain seq x y z
N MET A 1 5.63 -13.18 17.70
CA MET A 1 5.65 -12.55 16.36
C MET A 1 5.13 -11.14 16.49
N SER A 2 5.93 -10.13 16.17
CA SER A 2 5.50 -8.73 16.23
C SER A 2 4.70 -8.42 14.97
N TYR A 3 3.36 -8.40 15.07
CA TYR A 3 2.46 -8.23 13.92
C TYR A 3 2.30 -6.78 13.46
N ASP A 4 3.00 -5.84 14.11
CA ASP A 4 2.69 -4.41 14.04
C ASP A 4 3.66 -3.59 13.20
N ARG A 5 4.65 -4.22 12.54
CA ARG A 5 5.63 -3.51 11.69
C ARG A 5 5.62 -4.03 10.26
N MET A 6 5.76 -3.09 9.35
CA MET A 6 5.99 -3.27 7.92
C MET A 6 6.91 -2.14 7.47
N ASP A 7 7.92 -2.44 6.68
CA ASP A 7 8.80 -1.43 6.09
C ASP A 7 8.30 -0.95 4.71
N ALA A 8 9.01 0.03 4.14
CA ALA A 8 8.65 0.64 2.87
C ALA A 8 8.72 -0.33 1.67
N ASP A 9 9.65 -1.30 1.71
CA ASP A 9 9.85 -2.27 0.64
C ASP A 9 8.79 -3.37 0.72
N GLU A 10 8.51 -3.88 1.92
CA GLU A 10 7.40 -4.80 2.20
C GLU A 10 6.06 -4.19 1.77
N PHE A 11 5.83 -2.92 2.07
CA PHE A 11 4.63 -2.21 1.65
C PHE A 11 4.53 -2.07 0.13
N ARG A 12 5.66 -1.78 -0.55
CA ARG A 12 5.70 -1.70 -2.02
C ARG A 12 5.40 -3.06 -2.64
N MET A 13 5.99 -4.13 -2.11
CA MET A 13 5.73 -5.49 -2.58
C MET A 13 4.28 -5.90 -2.34
N ALA A 14 3.73 -5.58 -1.17
CA ALA A 14 2.32 -5.86 -0.84
C ALA A 14 1.38 -5.15 -1.81
N GLN A 15 1.59 -3.86 -2.08
CA GLN A 15 0.80 -3.11 -3.05
C GLN A 15 0.85 -3.75 -4.45
N GLN A 16 2.04 -4.11 -4.92
CA GLN A 16 2.22 -4.75 -6.23
C GLN A 16 1.53 -6.11 -6.30
N HIS A 17 1.63 -6.91 -5.23
CA HIS A 17 0.98 -8.21 -5.13
C HIS A 17 -0.55 -8.09 -5.14
N LEU A 18 -1.08 -7.05 -4.50
CA LEU A 18 -2.52 -6.75 -4.49
C LEU A 18 -3.02 -6.13 -5.81
N GLY A 19 -2.13 -5.76 -6.73
CA GLY A 19 -2.49 -5.13 -7.99
C GLY A 19 -3.16 -3.77 -7.83
N LEU A 20 -2.79 -3.01 -6.79
CA LEU A 20 -3.42 -1.71 -6.48
C LEU A 20 -2.56 -0.55 -6.95
N SER A 21 -3.18 0.47 -7.56
CA SER A 21 -2.53 1.76 -7.78
C SER A 21 -2.32 2.51 -6.45
N ASP A 22 -1.54 3.60 -6.45
CA ASP A 22 -1.31 4.41 -5.25
C ASP A 22 -2.61 5.03 -4.73
N ALA A 23 -3.49 5.43 -5.64
CA ALA A 23 -4.79 6.00 -5.31
C ALA A 23 -5.73 4.93 -4.74
N SER A 24 -5.80 3.77 -5.38
CA SER A 24 -6.57 2.62 -4.88
C SER A 24 -6.11 2.15 -3.51
N MET A 25 -4.79 2.07 -3.30
CA MET A 25 -4.22 1.74 -1.99
C MET A 25 -4.57 2.80 -0.94
N ALA A 26 -4.55 4.09 -1.31
CA ALA A 26 -4.95 5.16 -0.40
C ALA A 26 -6.42 5.00 0.02
N LEU A 27 -7.31 4.74 -0.94
CA LEU A 27 -8.73 4.49 -0.68
C LEU A 27 -8.94 3.31 0.27
N MET A 28 -8.31 2.17 0.00
CA MET A 28 -8.43 0.96 0.83
C MET A 28 -7.89 1.15 2.25
N LEU A 29 -6.86 1.98 2.42
CA LEU A 29 -6.31 2.29 3.74
C LEU A 29 -7.03 3.47 4.43
N GLY A 30 -8.05 4.06 3.81
CA GLY A 30 -8.74 5.24 4.36
C GLY A 30 -7.88 6.50 4.39
N ILE A 31 -6.87 6.58 3.53
CA ILE A 31 -5.94 7.71 3.40
C ILE A 31 -6.52 8.71 2.39
N SER A 32 -6.75 9.94 2.83
CA SER A 32 -7.37 10.99 2.01
C SER A 32 -6.47 11.54 0.89
N ASP A 33 -5.15 11.46 1.03
CA ASP A 33 -4.18 12.00 0.07
C ASP A 33 -3.26 10.88 -0.47
N PRO A 34 -3.31 10.55 -1.77
CA PRO A 34 -2.41 9.58 -2.41
C PRO A 34 -0.92 9.91 -2.25
N GLN A 35 -0.52 11.17 -2.01
CA GLN A 35 0.87 11.49 -1.71
C GLN A 35 1.35 10.86 -0.40
N HIS A 36 0.46 10.60 0.56
CA HIS A 36 0.82 9.91 1.78
C HIS A 36 1.24 8.46 1.48
N VAL A 37 0.60 7.77 0.53
CA VAL A 37 1.02 6.44 0.07
C VAL A 37 2.44 6.45 -0.51
N ARG A 38 2.82 7.53 -1.23
CA ARG A 38 4.21 7.68 -1.71
C ARG A 38 5.21 7.85 -0.56
N ARG A 39 4.84 8.57 0.49
CA ARG A 39 5.68 8.76 1.69
C ARG A 39 5.84 7.46 2.49
N LEU A 40 4.83 6.59 2.51
CA LEU A 40 4.91 5.26 3.12
C LEU A 40 5.86 4.31 2.37
N LYS A 41 6.03 4.52 1.06
CA LYS A 41 6.97 3.77 0.21
C LYS A 41 8.37 4.38 0.16
N ALA A 42 8.57 5.54 0.77
CA ALA A 42 9.88 6.17 0.78
C ALA A 42 10.76 5.46 1.82
N GLY A 43 12.01 5.15 1.45
CA GLY A 43 12.96 4.56 2.38
C GLY A 43 13.28 5.51 3.54
N PRO A 44 13.79 5.00 4.67
CA PRO A 44 14.04 5.78 5.89
C PRO A 44 15.01 6.95 5.68
N GLU A 45 15.88 6.86 4.68
CA GLU A 45 16.82 7.93 4.28
C GLU A 45 16.13 9.19 3.73
N ALA A 46 14.88 9.09 3.31
CA ALA A 46 14.12 10.26 2.84
C ALA A 46 13.55 11.04 4.03
N GLY A 47 13.88 12.32 4.16
CA GLY A 47 13.35 13.18 5.25
C GLY A 47 11.82 13.36 5.26
N TYR A 48 11.13 12.93 4.20
CA TYR A 48 9.67 12.91 4.09
C TYR A 48 9.06 11.51 4.27
N ALA A 49 9.86 10.49 4.58
CA ALA A 49 9.38 9.15 4.86
C ALA A 49 8.40 9.15 6.03
N ARG A 50 7.43 8.22 5.97
CA ARG A 50 6.42 8.05 7.00
C ARG A 50 6.33 6.59 7.37
N GLU A 51 6.29 6.33 8.68
CA GLU A 51 6.06 4.97 9.19
C GLU A 51 4.64 4.50 8.89
N ILE A 52 4.54 3.23 8.50
CA ILE A 52 3.26 2.55 8.31
C ILE A 52 2.69 2.23 9.69
N LYS A 53 1.51 2.75 9.95
CA LYS A 53 0.85 2.58 11.25
C LYS A 53 0.39 1.13 11.46
N PRO A 54 0.41 0.61 12.71
CA PRO A 54 0.08 -0.80 12.98
C PRO A 54 -1.28 -1.26 12.44
N TRP A 55 -2.29 -0.39 12.46
CA TRP A 55 -3.61 -0.73 11.91
C TRP A 55 -3.61 -0.89 10.38
N HIS A 56 -2.81 -0.09 9.65
CA HIS A 56 -2.62 -0.31 8.22
C HIS A 56 -1.89 -1.62 7.96
N VAL A 57 -0.88 -1.97 8.76
CA VAL A 57 -0.17 -3.26 8.64
C VAL A 57 -1.14 -4.43 8.73
N ARG A 58 -2.02 -4.41 9.73
CA ARG A 58 -3.05 -5.46 9.93
C ARG A 58 -4.00 -5.56 8.73
N LEU A 59 -4.44 -4.41 8.20
CA LEU A 59 -5.35 -4.36 7.06
C LEU A 59 -4.69 -4.87 5.77
N ILE A 60 -3.45 -4.46 5.50
CA ILE A 60 -2.68 -4.94 4.36
C ILE A 60 -2.46 -6.45 4.44
N ARG A 61 -2.15 -6.99 5.63
CA ARG A 61 -2.02 -8.44 5.81
C ARG A 61 -3.33 -9.16 5.56
N ALA A 62 -4.45 -8.66 6.07
CA ALA A 62 -5.77 -9.22 5.76
C ALA A 62 -6.02 -9.27 4.24
N TYR A 63 -5.65 -8.21 3.52
CA TYR A 63 -5.72 -8.20 2.06
C TYR A 63 -4.77 -9.23 1.43
N LEU A 64 -3.54 -9.38 1.90
CA LEU A 64 -2.63 -10.41 1.39
C LEU A 64 -3.15 -11.82 1.64
N GLU A 65 -3.90 -12.03 2.72
CA GLU A 65 -4.59 -13.30 3.06
C GLU A 65 -5.87 -13.54 2.24
N GLY A 66 -6.28 -12.60 1.40
CA GLY A 66 -7.40 -12.74 0.47
C GLY A 66 -8.69 -12.04 0.90
N TYR A 67 -8.72 -11.34 2.04
CA TYR A 67 -9.86 -10.50 2.40
C TYR A 67 -10.04 -9.36 1.38
N ARG A 68 -11.24 -9.18 0.84
CA ARG A 68 -11.59 -8.12 -0.12
C ARG A 68 -12.92 -7.49 0.32
N PRO A 69 -12.95 -6.22 0.77
CA PRO A 69 -14.21 -5.53 1.06
C PRO A 69 -15.03 -5.30 -0.22
N ALA A 70 -16.32 -4.96 -0.04
CA ALA A 70 -17.27 -4.82 -1.15
C ALA A 70 -16.91 -3.68 -2.13
N ASP A 71 -16.19 -2.67 -1.66
CA ASP A 71 -15.71 -1.51 -2.43
C ASP A 71 -14.30 -1.72 -3.00
N TRP A 72 -13.83 -2.96 -3.10
CA TRP A 72 -12.52 -3.25 -3.66
C TRP A 72 -12.38 -2.69 -5.08
N PRO A 73 -11.32 -1.92 -5.38
CA PRO A 73 -11.13 -1.27 -6.66
C PRO A 73 -10.92 -2.32 -7.77
N GLN A 74 -11.65 -2.17 -8.88
CA GLN A 74 -11.57 -3.08 -10.03
C GLN A 74 -10.47 -2.70 -11.04
N GLU A 75 -9.44 -1.97 -10.59
CA GLU A 75 -8.37 -1.52 -11.48
C GLU A 75 -7.46 -2.68 -11.89
N ASN A 76 -7.24 -2.84 -13.19
CA ASN A 76 -6.22 -3.73 -13.75
C ASN A 76 -4.86 -2.99 -13.75
N PHE A 77 -4.30 -2.73 -12.55
CA PHE A 77 -3.00 -2.06 -12.44
C PHE A 77 -1.89 -3.01 -12.89
N SER A 78 -1.45 -2.85 -14.13
CA SER A 78 -0.29 -3.56 -14.68
C SER A 78 0.95 -2.67 -14.50
N PRO A 79 1.96 -3.05 -13.68
CA PRO A 79 3.13 -2.20 -13.39
C PRO A 79 4.02 -1.90 -14.60
N ARG A 80 3.71 -2.44 -15.78
CA ARG A 80 4.36 -2.14 -17.06
C ARG A 80 3.35 -1.73 -18.12
N MET A 81 3.05 -0.44 -18.21
CA MET A 81 2.70 0.18 -19.49
C MET A 81 3.06 1.67 -19.50
N ARG A 82 4.36 1.96 -19.47
CA ARG A 82 4.85 3.21 -20.07
C ARG A 82 4.83 3.00 -21.58
N ARG A 83 3.81 3.53 -22.26
CA ARG A 83 3.85 3.75 -23.70
C ARG A 83 4.83 4.89 -23.95
N THR A 84 6.04 4.54 -24.36
CA THR A 84 6.96 5.43 -25.10
C THR A 84 6.67 5.29 -26.58
#